data_AF-A0A935WFE7-F1
#
_entry.id   AF-A0A935WFE7-F1
#
_cell.length_a   1.000
_cell.length_b   1.000
_cell.length_c   1.000
_cell.angle_alpha   90.00
_cell.angle_beta   90.00
_cell.angle_gamma   90.00
#
_symmetry.space_group_name_H-M   'P 1'
#
loop_
_entity.id
_entity.type
_entity.pdbx_description
1 polymer ?
#
loop_
_entity_poly.entity_id
_entity_poly.type
_entity_poly.pdbx_seq_one_letter_code
_entity_poly.pdbx_strand_id
1 'polypeptide(L)'
;MGSTTLSGTAGLSAQGAATVVVQDGSGTPLQGVTVTFAVTAGGGALTGATPQTDAQGQATLGDWTLGTVAGQLNSVTATVAGLPTVSFTATPVAGPATALVLTTAPSAVATSGAAFATQPVVQATDLHGNAVAQAGLTVTAAIQSGGGTVSAGSTAVTDANGTATFSGLTVTGTPGTRVLVFSAPAFTSVLSGTITLNGGPPTTIAATQGNNQTADAGTAVPVLLKRW
;
A
#
# COMPACT_ATOMS: atom_id res chain seq x y z
N MET A 1 -24.45 22.48 19.05
CA MET A 1 -24.46 21.05 18.65
C MET A 1 -23.32 20.38 19.37
N GLY A 2 -23.60 19.42 20.25
CA GLY A 2 -22.56 18.62 20.90
C GLY A 2 -21.93 17.69 19.86
N SER A 3 -20.61 17.69 19.77
CA SER A 3 -19.85 16.74 18.96
C SER A 3 -18.96 15.93 19.88
N THR A 4 -19.07 14.60 19.80
CA THR A 4 -18.19 13.69 20.52
C THR A 4 -17.32 12.93 19.52
N THR A 5 -16.02 12.88 19.78
CA THR A 5 -15.05 12.14 18.97
C THR A 5 -14.78 10.77 19.59
N LEU A 6 -14.98 9.70 18.81
CA LEU A 6 -14.60 8.33 19.10
C LEU A 6 -13.35 7.94 18.27
N SER A 7 -12.75 6.79 18.59
CA SER A 7 -11.60 6.24 17.85
C SER A 7 -11.84 4.77 17.56
N GLY A 8 -11.10 4.19 16.62
CA GLY A 8 -11.21 2.75 16.32
C GLY A 8 -10.29 2.37 15.17
N THR A 9 -10.11 1.07 14.96
CA THR A 9 -9.37 0.56 13.79
C THR A 9 -10.30 0.52 12.58
N ALA A 10 -9.77 0.83 11.40
CA ALA A 10 -10.50 0.74 10.14
C ALA A 10 -11.19 -0.61 9.96
N GLY A 11 -12.49 -0.59 9.64
CA GLY A 11 -13.32 -1.78 9.47
C GLY A 11 -13.75 -2.49 10.75
N LEU A 12 -13.36 -2.00 11.94
CA LEU A 12 -13.79 -2.53 13.24
C LEU A 12 -14.79 -1.59 13.93
N SER A 13 -15.40 -2.07 15.01
CA SER A 13 -16.26 -1.25 15.85
C SER A 13 -15.50 -0.07 16.45
N ALA A 14 -16.16 1.09 16.49
CA ALA A 14 -15.68 2.25 17.22
C ALA A 14 -15.51 1.90 18.71
N GLN A 15 -14.44 2.41 19.32
CA GLN A 15 -14.22 2.33 20.75
C GLN A 15 -15.07 3.39 21.46
N GLY A 16 -15.90 2.92 22.38
CA GLY A 16 -16.89 3.74 23.09
C GLY A 16 -18.28 3.63 22.47
N ALA A 17 -19.30 4.04 23.24
CA ALA A 17 -20.69 3.96 22.83
C ALA A 17 -21.23 5.36 22.50
N ALA A 18 -21.87 5.52 21.34
CA ALA A 18 -22.60 6.73 21.01
C ALA A 18 -23.92 6.76 21.79
N THR A 19 -23.95 7.57 22.85
CA THR A 19 -25.09 7.69 23.76
C THR A 19 -25.60 9.11 23.75
N VAL A 20 -26.91 9.28 23.63
CA VAL A 20 -27.59 10.58 23.82
C VAL A 20 -28.54 10.50 24.99
N VAL A 21 -28.81 11.64 25.61
CA VAL A 21 -29.86 11.80 26.62
C VAL A 21 -30.98 12.66 26.05
N VAL A 22 -32.23 12.24 26.23
CA VAL A 22 -33.42 13.01 25.88
C VAL A 22 -34.07 13.51 27.16
N GLN A 23 -34.24 14.82 27.24
CA GLN A 23 -34.82 15.52 28.39
C GLN A 23 -35.93 16.45 27.91
N ASP A 24 -36.86 16.77 28.81
CA ASP A 24 -37.84 17.84 28.59
C ASP A 24 -37.24 19.23 28.83
N GLY A 25 -38.06 20.29 28.67
CA GLY A 25 -37.62 21.67 28.89
C GLY A 25 -37.25 22.01 30.35
N SER A 26 -37.55 21.13 31.31
CA SER A 26 -37.15 21.26 32.72
C SER A 26 -35.85 20.51 33.06
N GLY A 27 -35.30 19.74 32.11
CA GLY A 27 -34.13 18.87 32.31
C GLY A 27 -34.48 17.48 32.83
N THR A 28 -35.76 17.11 32.91
CA THR A 28 -36.19 15.78 33.36
C THR A 28 -35.98 14.76 32.25
N PRO A 29 -35.34 13.59 32.53
CA PRO A 29 -35.13 12.56 31.52
C PRO A 29 -36.44 11.92 31.07
N LEU A 30 -36.57 11.68 29.76
CA LEU A 30 -37.75 11.06 29.17
C LEU A 30 -37.45 9.61 28.74
N GLN A 31 -38.20 8.65 29.28
CA GLN A 31 -38.12 7.22 28.93
C GLN A 31 -39.00 6.89 27.70
N GLY A 32 -38.58 5.91 26.91
CA GLY A 32 -39.37 5.35 25.80
C GLY A 32 -39.34 6.18 24.51
N VAL A 33 -38.55 7.25 24.44
CA VAL A 33 -38.38 8.06 23.24
C VAL A 33 -37.48 7.33 22.25
N THR A 34 -37.97 7.10 21.03
CA THR A 34 -37.15 6.52 19.95
C THR A 34 -36.15 7.53 19.42
N VAL A 35 -34.87 7.17 19.45
CA VAL A 35 -33.77 7.93 18.84
C VAL A 35 -33.32 7.21 17.59
N THR A 36 -33.25 7.91 16.46
CA THR A 36 -32.77 7.34 15.19
C THR A 36 -31.33 7.78 14.93
N PHE A 37 -30.43 6.79 14.88
CA PHE A 37 -29.04 6.96 14.47
C PHE A 37 -28.88 6.69 12.97
N ALA A 38 -28.10 7.52 12.28
CA ALA A 38 -27.82 7.34 10.86
C ALA A 38 -26.37 7.71 10.53
N VAL A 39 -25.69 6.88 9.73
CA VAL A 39 -24.38 7.23 9.16
C VAL A 39 -24.57 8.36 8.15
N THR A 40 -23.74 9.38 8.25
CA THR A 40 -23.77 10.58 7.40
C THR A 40 -22.49 10.76 6.59
N ALA A 41 -21.36 10.19 7.02
CA ALA A 41 -20.09 10.21 6.28
C ALA A 41 -19.17 9.06 6.69
N GLY A 42 -18.15 8.79 5.87
CA GLY A 42 -17.07 7.81 6.13
C GLY A 42 -17.43 6.34 5.87
N GLY A 43 -18.72 6.05 5.65
CA GLY A 43 -19.19 4.68 5.47
C GLY A 43 -19.31 3.92 6.79
N GLY A 44 -19.23 2.59 6.72
CA GLY A 44 -19.46 1.71 7.87
C GLY A 44 -20.90 1.27 8.03
N ALA A 45 -21.21 0.66 9.17
CA ALA A 45 -22.52 0.08 9.44
C ALA A 45 -22.93 0.29 10.90
N LEU A 46 -24.24 0.36 11.14
CA LEU A 46 -24.81 0.44 12.47
C LEU A 46 -25.59 -0.84 12.79
N THR A 47 -25.48 -1.32 14.01
CA THR A 47 -26.41 -2.29 14.59
C THR A 47 -27.25 -1.61 15.66
N GLY A 48 -28.54 -1.94 15.76
CA GLY A 48 -29.43 -1.29 16.73
C GLY A 48 -29.57 0.22 16.52
N ALA A 49 -29.77 0.69 15.29
CA ALA A 49 -29.79 2.11 14.94
C ALA A 49 -31.00 2.90 15.48
N THR A 50 -32.00 2.25 16.08
CA THR A 50 -33.21 2.89 16.60
C THR A 50 -33.53 2.47 18.05
N PRO A 51 -32.64 2.72 19.03
CA PRO A 51 -32.91 2.43 20.42
C PRO A 51 -34.00 3.36 21.00
N GLN A 52 -34.69 2.89 22.03
CA GLN A 52 -35.54 3.74 22.88
C GLN A 52 -34.77 4.18 24.13
N THR A 53 -35.08 5.36 24.65
CA THR A 53 -34.46 5.86 25.89
C THR A 53 -34.86 5.04 27.13
N ASP A 54 -33.91 4.82 28.04
CA ASP A 54 -34.11 4.13 29.31
C ASP A 54 -34.72 5.03 30.41
N ALA A 55 -34.75 4.56 31.67
CA ALA A 55 -35.28 5.31 32.81
C ALA A 55 -34.47 6.57 33.15
N GLN A 56 -33.22 6.66 32.68
CA GLN A 56 -32.34 7.81 32.80
C GLN A 56 -32.41 8.71 31.56
N GLY A 57 -33.32 8.42 30.62
CA GLY A 57 -33.50 9.16 29.37
C GLY A 57 -32.40 8.90 28.36
N GLN A 58 -31.57 7.86 28.54
CA GLN A 58 -30.43 7.58 27.69
C GLN A 58 -30.79 6.59 26.58
N ALA A 59 -30.39 6.90 25.36
CA ALA A 59 -30.47 6.00 24.22
C ALA A 59 -29.06 5.76 23.68
N THR A 60 -28.64 4.50 23.69
CA THR A 60 -27.30 4.06 23.29
C THR A 60 -27.39 3.30 21.99
N LEU A 61 -26.61 3.74 21.00
CA LEU A 61 -26.40 3.00 19.76
C LEU A 61 -25.79 1.62 20.06
N GLY A 62 -26.25 0.57 19.38
CA GLY A 62 -25.73 -0.80 19.56
C GLY A 62 -24.25 -0.92 19.23
N ASP A 63 -23.94 -1.11 17.94
CA ASP A 63 -22.57 -1.04 17.44
C ASP A 63 -22.45 -0.06 16.29
N TRP A 64 -21.31 0.60 16.22
CA TRP A 64 -20.89 1.39 15.07
C TRP A 64 -19.61 0.81 14.48
N THR A 65 -19.73 0.08 13.38
CA THR A 65 -18.57 -0.37 12.59
C THR A 65 -18.08 0.78 11.74
N LEU A 66 -16.80 1.14 11.90
CA LEU A 66 -16.17 2.21 11.15
C LEU A 66 -15.89 1.81 9.69
N GLY A 67 -15.79 2.80 8.80
CA GLY A 67 -15.30 2.62 7.44
C GLY A 67 -13.88 2.04 7.39
N THR A 68 -13.50 1.50 6.23
CA THR A 68 -12.23 0.80 6.03
C THR A 68 -11.06 1.72 5.65
N VAL A 69 -11.30 3.02 5.44
CA VAL A 69 -10.27 3.99 5.06
C VAL A 69 -9.75 4.70 6.31
N ALA A 70 -8.48 4.45 6.65
CA ALA A 70 -7.81 5.13 7.75
C ALA A 70 -7.69 6.64 7.50
N GLY A 71 -7.85 7.45 8.55
CA GLY A 71 -7.79 8.91 8.47
C GLY A 71 -9.05 9.57 7.89
N GLN A 72 -9.99 8.81 7.33
CA GLN A 72 -11.26 9.38 6.83
C GLN A 72 -12.21 9.69 7.99
N LEU A 73 -12.78 10.90 8.01
CA LEU A 73 -13.80 11.26 8.99
C LEU A 73 -15.08 10.44 8.77
N ASN A 74 -15.46 9.67 9.78
CA ASN A 74 -16.73 8.97 9.88
C ASN A 74 -17.67 9.79 10.76
N SER A 75 -18.95 9.84 10.41
CA SER A 75 -19.95 10.64 11.12
C SER A 75 -21.27 9.90 11.23
N VAL A 76 -21.86 9.93 12.42
CA VAL A 76 -23.20 9.41 12.72
C VAL A 76 -24.00 10.51 13.40
N THR A 77 -25.26 10.68 13.00
CA THR A 77 -26.19 11.61 13.65
C THR A 77 -27.21 10.85 14.47
N ALA A 78 -27.60 11.40 15.62
CA ALA A 78 -28.74 10.99 16.41
C ALA A 78 -29.86 12.01 16.27
N THR A 79 -31.06 11.55 15.92
CA THR A 79 -32.23 12.41 15.66
C THR A 79 -33.45 11.96 16.44
N VAL A 80 -34.18 12.94 16.95
CA VAL A 80 -35.53 12.80 17.51
C VAL A 80 -36.37 13.88 16.83
N ALA A 81 -37.57 13.54 16.38
CA ALA A 81 -38.43 14.48 15.66
C ALA A 81 -38.68 15.76 16.48
N GLY A 82 -38.42 16.93 15.88
CA GLY A 82 -38.61 18.23 16.52
C GLY A 82 -37.48 18.68 17.45
N LEU A 83 -36.41 17.89 17.63
CA LEU A 83 -35.24 18.27 18.41
C LEU A 83 -34.02 18.58 17.51
N PRO A 84 -33.04 19.38 17.97
CA PRO A 84 -31.77 19.54 17.27
C PRO A 84 -31.01 18.22 17.16
N THR A 85 -30.35 18.02 16.02
CA THR A 85 -29.50 16.85 15.78
C THR A 85 -28.22 16.89 16.63
N VAL A 86 -27.82 15.72 17.12
CA VAL A 86 -26.51 15.49 17.78
C VAL A 86 -25.64 14.67 16.84
N SER A 87 -24.35 15.00 16.75
CA SER A 87 -23.40 14.28 15.89
C SER A 87 -22.28 13.61 16.68
N PHE A 88 -21.90 12.43 16.23
CA PHE A 88 -20.74 11.68 16.69
C PHE A 88 -19.79 11.52 15.52
N THR A 89 -18.51 11.74 15.77
CA THR A 89 -17.48 11.55 14.76
C THR A 89 -16.46 10.53 15.21
N ALA A 90 -15.83 9.86 14.26
CA ALA A 90 -14.72 8.97 14.51
C ALA A 90 -13.73 9.03 13.35
N THR A 91 -12.45 8.89 13.63
CA THR A 91 -11.43 8.77 12.59
C THR A 91 -10.75 7.42 12.76
N PRO A 92 -10.98 6.46 11.84
CA PRO A 92 -10.37 5.16 11.94
C PRO A 92 -8.85 5.27 11.77
N VAL A 93 -8.11 4.48 12.52
CA VAL A 93 -6.67 4.29 12.31
C VAL A 93 -6.43 3.02 11.51
N ALA A 94 -5.31 2.96 10.80
CA ALA A 94 -4.92 1.74 10.08
C ALA A 94 -4.73 0.57 11.05
N GLY A 95 -5.08 -0.63 10.60
CA GLY A 95 -4.82 -1.86 11.36
C GLY A 95 -3.34 -2.25 11.37
N PRO A 96 -3.00 -3.41 11.95
CA PRO A 96 -1.65 -3.96 11.87
C PRO A 96 -1.21 -4.15 10.41
N ALA A 97 0.05 -3.86 10.13
CA ALA A 97 0.62 -4.05 8.81
C ALA A 97 0.76 -5.54 8.48
N THR A 98 0.28 -5.95 7.31
CA THR A 98 0.24 -7.37 6.88
C THR A 98 0.65 -7.56 5.42
N ALA A 99 0.74 -6.49 4.64
CA ALA A 99 1.09 -6.53 3.23
C ALA A 99 2.08 -5.42 2.85
N LEU A 100 2.75 -5.63 1.73
CA LEU A 100 3.55 -4.63 1.05
C LEU A 100 2.83 -4.19 -0.23
N VAL A 101 2.95 -2.92 -0.60
CA VAL A 101 2.45 -2.38 -1.87
C VAL A 101 3.52 -1.49 -2.49
N LEU A 102 3.68 -1.54 -3.82
CA LEU A 102 4.51 -0.58 -4.54
C LEU A 102 3.74 0.74 -4.70
N THR A 103 4.23 1.81 -4.09
CA THR A 103 3.75 3.17 -4.35
C THR A 103 4.50 3.82 -5.51
N THR A 104 5.70 3.33 -5.82
CA THR A 104 6.44 3.66 -7.03
C THR A 104 7.08 2.39 -7.58
N ALA A 105 6.74 2.02 -8.80
CA ALA A 105 7.34 0.89 -9.49
C ALA A 105 8.76 1.23 -9.97
N PRO A 106 9.66 0.23 -10.09
CA PRO A 106 10.93 0.44 -10.78
C PRO A 106 10.69 0.75 -12.26
N SER A 107 11.66 1.36 -12.95
CA SER A 107 11.53 1.61 -14.39
C SER A 107 11.23 0.31 -15.17
N ALA A 108 10.25 0.37 -16.08
CA ALA A 108 9.88 -0.76 -16.93
C ALA A 108 10.95 -1.16 -17.95
N VAL A 109 12.00 -0.35 -18.13
CA VAL A 109 13.18 -0.66 -18.94
C VAL A 109 14.41 -0.40 -18.10
N ALA A 110 15.36 -1.34 -18.12
CA ALA A 110 16.62 -1.25 -17.41
C ALA A 110 17.77 -1.74 -18.30
N THR A 111 18.99 -1.31 -18.00
CA THR A 111 20.21 -1.79 -18.65
C THR A 111 20.95 -2.69 -17.67
N SER A 112 21.35 -3.89 -18.10
CA SER A 112 22.08 -4.83 -17.24
C SER A 112 23.34 -4.17 -16.65
N GLY A 113 23.44 -4.17 -15.32
CA GLY A 113 24.54 -3.56 -14.57
C GLY A 113 24.40 -2.06 -14.30
N ALA A 114 23.34 -1.41 -14.79
CA ALA A 114 23.02 -0.03 -14.46
C ALA A 114 21.86 0.04 -13.45
N ALA A 115 21.91 1.01 -12.54
CA ALA A 115 20.81 1.24 -11.61
C ALA A 115 19.53 1.63 -12.37
N PHE A 116 18.38 1.23 -11.84
CA PHE A 116 17.09 1.71 -12.35
C PHE A 116 17.01 3.24 -12.29
N ALA A 117 16.52 3.88 -13.35
CA ALA A 117 16.35 5.33 -13.37
C ALA A 117 15.28 5.79 -12.36
N THR A 118 14.17 5.06 -12.30
CA THR A 118 13.14 5.18 -11.26
C THR A 118 13.37 4.08 -10.24
N GLN A 119 13.70 4.47 -9.01
CA GLN A 119 13.86 3.53 -7.91
C GLN A 119 12.51 3.17 -7.28
N PRO A 120 12.29 1.90 -6.89
CA PRO A 120 11.03 1.50 -6.30
C PRO A 120 10.85 2.05 -4.89
N VAL A 121 9.59 2.31 -4.55
CA VAL A 121 9.16 2.69 -3.21
C VAL A 121 8.07 1.72 -2.77
N VAL A 122 8.26 1.10 -1.60
CA VAL A 122 7.36 0.10 -1.03
C VAL A 122 6.74 0.65 0.25
N GLN A 123 5.43 0.52 0.40
CA GLN A 123 4.67 0.90 1.59
C GLN A 123 4.18 -0.34 2.32
N ALA A 124 4.35 -0.37 3.64
CA ALA A 124 3.67 -1.33 4.50
C ALA A 124 2.18 -0.93 4.65
N THR A 125 1.27 -1.87 4.41
CA THR A 125 -0.17 -1.64 4.49
C THR A 125 -0.88 -2.67 5.36
N ASP A 126 -2.05 -2.30 5.88
CA ASP A 126 -2.98 -3.24 6.52
C ASP A 126 -3.76 -4.06 5.47
N LEU A 127 -4.67 -4.93 5.95
CA LEU A 127 -5.47 -5.81 5.10
C LEU A 127 -6.46 -5.06 4.18
N HIS A 128 -6.76 -3.79 4.50
CA HIS A 128 -7.64 -2.93 3.70
C HIS A 128 -6.85 -2.01 2.76
N GLY A 129 -5.51 -2.12 2.74
CA GLY A 129 -4.64 -1.28 1.92
C GLY A 129 -4.33 0.09 2.51
N ASN A 130 -4.65 0.34 3.80
CA ASN A 130 -4.26 1.57 4.46
C ASN A 130 -2.76 1.57 4.75
N ALA A 131 -2.09 2.71 4.57
CA ALA A 131 -0.69 2.85 4.97
C ALA A 131 -0.53 2.73 6.50
N VAL A 132 0.45 1.96 6.94
CA VAL A 132 0.74 1.72 8.35
C VAL A 132 2.11 2.26 8.72
N ALA A 133 2.18 3.05 9.78
CA ALA A 133 3.42 3.50 10.39
C ALA A 133 4.18 2.31 11.00
N GLN A 134 5.18 1.80 10.28
CA GLN A 134 5.94 0.59 10.64
C GLN A 134 7.42 0.82 10.37
N ALA A 135 8.15 1.39 11.32
CA ALA A 135 9.58 1.66 11.17
C ALA A 135 10.44 0.39 11.30
N GLY A 136 11.59 0.37 10.63
CA GLY A 136 12.63 -0.64 10.83
C GLY A 136 12.40 -1.97 10.11
N LEU A 137 11.35 -2.10 9.30
CA LEU A 137 11.11 -3.29 8.49
C LEU A 137 12.08 -3.30 7.31
N THR A 138 12.90 -4.34 7.20
CA THR A 138 13.78 -4.52 6.03
C THR A 138 13.02 -5.19 4.89
N VAL A 139 12.82 -4.46 3.80
CA VAL A 139 12.22 -4.95 2.57
C VAL A 139 13.33 -5.36 1.61
N THR A 140 13.22 -6.57 1.06
CA THR A 140 14.21 -7.15 0.13
C THR A 140 13.61 -7.29 -1.27
N ALA A 141 14.31 -6.75 -2.26
CA ALA A 141 14.06 -6.95 -3.68
C ALA A 141 14.82 -8.17 -4.19
N ALA A 142 14.13 -9.07 -4.90
CA ALA A 142 14.71 -10.24 -5.54
C ALA A 142 14.13 -10.46 -6.93
N ILE A 143 14.81 -11.25 -7.76
CA ILE A 143 14.27 -11.67 -9.07
C ILE A 143 13.20 -12.74 -8.83
N GLN A 144 11.96 -12.43 -9.18
CA GLN A 144 10.87 -13.40 -9.16
C GLN A 144 10.92 -14.32 -10.39
N SER A 145 11.16 -13.75 -11.58
CA SER A 145 11.18 -14.49 -12.84
C SER A 145 12.08 -13.84 -13.90
N GLY A 146 12.47 -14.64 -14.89
CA GLY A 146 13.31 -14.23 -16.03
C GLY A 146 14.83 -14.35 -15.79
N GLY A 147 15.27 -14.71 -14.58
CA GLY A 147 16.67 -15.01 -14.24
C GLY A 147 17.56 -13.78 -14.03
N GLY A 148 18.87 -13.98 -13.86
CA GLY A 148 19.81 -12.92 -13.47
C GLY A 148 19.83 -12.68 -11.96
N THR A 149 20.38 -11.54 -11.55
CA THR A 149 20.67 -11.24 -10.14
C THR A 149 20.41 -9.77 -9.83
N VAL A 150 19.87 -9.48 -8.65
CA VAL A 150 19.90 -8.13 -8.07
C VAL A 150 21.32 -7.89 -7.53
N SER A 151 22.12 -7.09 -8.23
CA SER A 151 23.55 -6.96 -7.96
C SER A 151 23.91 -5.82 -7.00
N ALA A 152 23.01 -4.86 -6.80
CA ALA A 152 23.17 -3.78 -5.82
C ALA A 152 21.80 -3.24 -5.39
N GLY A 153 21.76 -2.57 -4.22
CA GLY A 153 20.56 -1.91 -3.71
C GLY A 153 19.41 -2.87 -3.41
N SER A 154 19.69 -4.12 -3.04
CA SER A 154 18.68 -5.18 -2.88
C SER A 154 17.78 -5.00 -1.66
N THR A 155 18.08 -4.08 -0.75
CA THR A 155 17.30 -3.87 0.47
C THR A 155 17.03 -2.40 0.74
N ALA A 156 15.88 -2.11 1.33
CA ALA A 156 15.53 -0.81 1.91
C ALA A 156 14.85 -1.03 3.27
N VAL A 157 15.03 -0.08 4.19
CA VAL A 157 14.41 -0.13 5.52
C VAL A 157 13.26 0.88 5.56
N THR A 158 12.12 0.49 6.12
CA THR A 158 10.98 1.39 6.27
C THR A 158 11.25 2.51 7.28
N ASP A 159 10.80 3.71 6.93
CA ASP A 159 10.82 4.88 7.80
C ASP A 159 9.68 4.88 8.83
N ALA A 160 9.52 5.99 9.56
CA ALA A 160 8.44 6.15 10.55
C ALA A 160 7.02 6.02 9.96
N ASN A 161 6.86 6.24 8.65
CA ASN A 161 5.58 6.12 7.95
C ASN A 161 5.38 4.73 7.33
N GLY A 162 6.31 3.78 7.54
CA GLY A 162 6.25 2.46 6.94
C GLY A 162 6.68 2.42 5.47
N THR A 163 7.38 3.46 4.99
CA THR A 163 7.81 3.57 3.60
C THR A 163 9.28 3.15 3.46
N ALA A 164 9.56 2.16 2.60
CA ALA A 164 10.89 1.72 2.23
C ALA A 164 11.25 2.25 0.82
N THR A 165 12.19 3.19 0.76
CA THR A 165 12.69 3.78 -0.49
C THR A 165 14.00 3.11 -0.89
N PHE A 166 13.99 2.41 -2.03
CA PHE A 166 15.20 1.79 -2.56
C PHE A 166 16.12 2.83 -3.18
N SER A 167 17.42 2.57 -3.16
CA SER A 167 18.42 3.39 -3.82
C SER A 167 19.49 2.51 -4.46
N GLY A 168 19.92 2.87 -5.67
CA GLY A 168 20.93 2.12 -6.42
C GLY A 168 20.52 0.70 -6.80
N LEU A 169 19.22 0.34 -6.74
CA LEU A 169 18.74 -0.97 -7.15
C LEU A 169 19.20 -1.24 -8.58
N THR A 170 19.94 -2.34 -8.76
CA THR A 170 20.60 -2.70 -10.01
C THR A 170 20.40 -4.17 -10.27
N VAL A 171 20.11 -4.53 -11.53
CA VAL A 171 19.98 -5.92 -11.97
C VAL A 171 21.00 -6.22 -13.05
N THR A 172 21.62 -7.40 -12.97
CA THR A 172 22.51 -7.95 -13.99
C THR A 172 21.93 -9.23 -14.57
N GLY A 173 22.01 -9.40 -15.89
CA GLY A 173 21.54 -10.60 -16.57
C GLY A 173 21.54 -10.46 -18.09
N THR A 174 21.16 -11.54 -18.78
CA THR A 174 20.97 -11.51 -20.23
C THR A 174 19.79 -10.63 -20.62
N PRO A 175 19.76 -10.05 -21.83
CA PRO A 175 18.60 -9.29 -22.29
C PRO A 175 17.30 -10.10 -22.23
N GLY A 176 16.22 -9.47 -21.78
CA GLY A 176 14.89 -10.09 -21.72
C GLY A 176 14.00 -9.56 -20.58
N THR A 177 12.80 -10.12 -20.44
CA THR A 177 11.83 -9.68 -19.44
C THR A 177 12.17 -10.19 -18.04
N ARG A 178 11.94 -9.37 -17.02
CA ARG A 178 12.09 -9.66 -15.60
C ARG A 178 10.86 -9.22 -14.81
N VAL A 179 10.61 -9.91 -13.71
CA VAL A 179 9.71 -9.45 -12.65
C VAL A 179 10.49 -9.50 -11.34
N LEU A 180 10.42 -8.43 -10.55
CA LEU A 180 10.95 -8.38 -9.20
C LEU A 180 9.86 -8.71 -8.19
N VAL A 181 10.26 -9.34 -7.09
CA VAL A 181 9.46 -9.47 -5.87
C VAL A 181 10.08 -8.63 -4.77
N PHE A 182 9.24 -7.91 -4.04
CA PHE A 182 9.59 -7.17 -2.84
C PHE A 182 8.95 -7.87 -1.65
N SER A 183 9.77 -8.31 -0.71
CA SER A 183 9.37 -9.19 0.39
C SER A 183 9.92 -8.74 1.72
N ALA A 184 9.20 -9.06 2.80
CA ALA A 184 9.64 -8.90 4.18
C ALA A 184 9.05 -10.03 5.05
N PRO A 185 9.69 -10.44 6.16
CA PRO A 185 9.21 -11.52 7.00
C PRO A 185 7.81 -11.26 7.55
N ALA A 186 6.90 -12.24 7.44
CA ALA A 186 5.50 -12.15 7.86
C ALA A 186 4.62 -11.15 7.09
N PHE A 187 5.08 -10.63 5.93
CA PHE A 187 4.28 -9.78 5.05
C PHE A 187 3.92 -10.49 3.74
N THR A 188 2.72 -10.21 3.24
CA THR A 188 2.39 -10.52 1.84
C THR A 188 3.27 -9.67 0.93
N SER A 189 4.02 -10.35 0.04
CA SER A 189 4.97 -9.70 -0.87
C SER A 189 4.27 -9.02 -2.04
N VAL A 190 4.93 -8.05 -2.66
CA VAL A 190 4.44 -7.36 -3.86
C VAL A 190 5.35 -7.59 -5.05
N LEU A 191 4.76 -7.78 -6.23
CA LEU A 191 5.50 -7.93 -7.48
C LEU A 191 5.60 -6.60 -8.22
N SER A 192 6.71 -6.40 -8.92
CA SER A 192 6.78 -5.35 -9.94
C SER A 192 5.89 -5.68 -11.14
N GLY A 193 5.67 -4.68 -12.00
CA GLY A 193 5.31 -4.95 -13.39
C GLY A 193 6.45 -5.64 -14.15
N THR A 194 6.25 -5.85 -15.45
CA THR A 194 7.30 -6.38 -16.33
C THR A 194 8.40 -5.34 -16.56
N ILE A 195 9.66 -5.79 -16.47
CA ILE A 195 10.85 -4.99 -16.73
C ILE A 195 11.58 -5.59 -17.93
N THR A 196 11.80 -4.81 -18.97
CA THR A 196 12.67 -5.19 -20.09
C THR A 196 14.11 -4.88 -19.72
N LEU A 197 14.92 -5.92 -19.53
CA LEU A 197 16.36 -5.79 -19.31
C LEU A 197 17.08 -5.78 -20.66
N ASN A 198 17.78 -4.69 -20.95
CA ASN A 198 18.66 -4.55 -22.11
C ASN A 198 20.08 -5.03 -21.77
N GLY A 199 20.86 -5.33 -22.80
CA GLY A 199 22.27 -5.67 -22.65
C GLY A 199 23.07 -4.53 -22.04
N GLY A 200 24.05 -4.87 -21.21
CA GLY A 200 25.01 -3.89 -20.69
C GLY A 200 25.94 -3.36 -21.80
N PRO A 201 26.81 -2.39 -21.47
CA PRO A 201 27.81 -1.91 -22.42
C PRO A 201 28.71 -3.06 -22.90
N PRO A 202 29.13 -3.07 -24.18
CA PRO A 202 30.03 -4.09 -24.70
C PRO A 202 31.38 -3.99 -23.98
N THR A 203 31.86 -5.11 -23.45
CA THR A 203 33.14 -5.18 -22.71
C THR A 203 34.24 -5.88 -23.48
N THR A 204 33.89 -6.63 -24.53
CA THR A 204 34.85 -7.45 -25.29
C THR A 204 34.57 -7.35 -26.79
N ILE A 205 35.63 -7.41 -27.58
CA ILE A 205 35.60 -7.61 -29.03
C ILE A 205 36.49 -8.80 -29.36
N ALA A 206 36.07 -9.66 -30.30
CA ALA A 206 36.85 -10.81 -30.74
C ALA A 206 36.74 -10.98 -32.26
N ALA A 207 37.85 -11.32 -32.91
CA ALA A 207 37.85 -11.73 -34.31
C ALA A 207 37.22 -13.13 -34.43
N THR A 208 36.21 -13.28 -35.28
CA THR A 208 35.56 -14.58 -35.51
C THR A 208 36.17 -15.35 -36.68
N GLN A 209 36.85 -14.66 -37.60
CA GLN A 209 37.62 -15.20 -38.71
C GLN A 209 38.74 -14.21 -39.11
N GLY A 210 39.67 -14.62 -39.97
CA GLY A 210 40.63 -13.70 -40.62
C GLY A 210 41.88 -13.36 -39.82
N ASN A 211 42.09 -13.96 -38.64
CA ASN A 211 43.39 -13.92 -37.98
C ASN A 211 44.38 -14.88 -38.67
N ASN A 212 45.66 -14.52 -38.69
CA ASN A 212 46.76 -15.36 -39.16
C ASN A 212 46.67 -15.82 -40.63
N GLN A 213 46.17 -14.96 -41.52
CA GLN A 213 46.15 -15.23 -42.96
C GLN A 213 47.49 -14.83 -43.61
N THR A 214 47.93 -15.60 -44.61
CA THR A 214 49.16 -15.34 -45.38
C THR A 214 48.83 -15.05 -46.85
N ALA A 215 49.53 -14.08 -47.44
CA ALA A 215 49.44 -13.75 -48.87
C ALA A 215 50.80 -13.24 -49.38
N ASP A 216 51.02 -13.34 -50.70
CA ASP A 216 52.23 -12.81 -51.34
C ASP A 216 52.26 -11.28 -51.25
N ALA A 217 53.46 -10.70 -51.16
CA ALA A 217 53.64 -9.25 -51.05
C ALA A 217 53.00 -8.53 -52.25
N GLY A 218 52.14 -7.53 -51.97
CA GLY A 218 51.42 -6.77 -52.99
C GLY A 218 50.13 -7.43 -53.49
N THR A 219 49.74 -8.60 -52.94
CA THR A 219 48.49 -9.28 -53.27
C THR A 219 47.47 -9.16 -52.12
N ALA A 220 46.19 -9.24 -52.46
CA ALA A 220 45.12 -9.24 -51.47
C ALA A 220 45.12 -10.54 -50.66
N VAL A 221 44.88 -10.44 -49.36
CA VAL A 221 44.76 -11.61 -48.47
C VAL A 221 43.48 -12.38 -48.79
N PRO A 222 43.53 -13.69 -49.08
CA PRO A 222 42.35 -14.46 -49.45
C PRO A 222 41.31 -14.50 -48.32
N VAL A 223 40.08 -14.06 -48.61
CA VAL A 223 38.92 -14.25 -47.71
C VAL A 223 38.32 -15.62 -48.00
N LEU A 224 38.34 -16.52 -47.02
CA LEU A 224 37.66 -17.81 -47.15
C LEU A 224 36.14 -17.57 -47.03
N LEU A 225 35.43 -17.44 -48.14
CA LEU A 225 33.96 -17.49 -48.12
C LEU A 225 33.54 -18.92 -47.76
N LYS A 226 32.92 -19.11 -46.58
CA LYS A 226 32.22 -20.37 -46.28
C LYS A 226 31.08 -20.53 -47.27
N ARG A 227 31.20 -21.49 -48.18
CA ARG A 227 30.08 -21.96 -49.01
C ARG A 227 29.10 -22.69 -48.08
N TRP A 228 27.85 -22.24 -48.05
CA TRP A 228 26.75 -22.95 -47.40
C TRP A 228 26.29 -24.09 -48.30
#